data_AF-A0AAP0HLC9-F1
#
_entry.id   AF-A0AAP0HLC9-F1
#
_cell.length_a   1.000
_cell.length_b   1.000
_cell.length_c   1.000
_cell.angle_alpha   90.00
_cell.angle_beta   90.00
_cell.angle_gamma   90.00
#
_symmetry.space_group_name_H-M   'P 1'
#
loop_
_entity.id
_entity.type
_entity.pdbx_description
1 polymer ?
#
loop_
_entity_poly.entity_id
_entity_poly.type
_entity_poly.pdbx_seq_one_letter_code
_entity_poly.pdbx_strand_id
1 'polypeptide(L)'
;MGDSQVTVENRKKGKGVVKYTTWTAEESNELLKFLVDAANRGWRDSNGAFTKATIEKKILPVLNATLGCERNILNYKSRWKWFKDRY
;
A
#
# COMPACT_ATOMS: atom_id res chain seq x y z
N MET A 1 -26.30 -14.56 -22.76
CA MET A 1 -25.98 -15.06 -21.41
C MET A 1 -24.47 -15.09 -21.29
N GLY A 2 -23.92 -14.37 -20.30
CA GLY A 2 -22.48 -14.28 -20.04
C GLY A 2 -22.03 -12.82 -19.95
N ASP A 3 -22.25 -12.22 -18.80
CA ASP A 3 -22.15 -10.79 -18.49
C ASP A 3 -20.78 -10.13 -18.73
N SER A 4 -20.91 -8.91 -19.23
CA SER A 4 -19.96 -7.81 -19.26
C SER A 4 -19.31 -7.52 -17.89
N GLN A 5 -17.98 -7.34 -17.86
CA GLN A 5 -17.34 -6.07 -17.50
C GLN A 5 -15.80 -6.18 -17.59
N VAL A 6 -15.27 -5.92 -18.77
CA VAL A 6 -13.97 -5.25 -18.91
C VAL A 6 -14.30 -3.78 -19.09
N THR A 7 -13.80 -2.91 -18.19
CA THR A 7 -13.36 -1.53 -18.49
C THR A 7 -13.17 -0.74 -17.19
N VAL A 8 -11.93 -0.31 -16.92
CA VAL A 8 -11.59 1.13 -16.85
C VAL A 8 -10.15 1.29 -17.36
N GLU A 9 -9.98 1.36 -18.69
CA GLU A 9 -8.81 1.98 -19.30
C GLU A 9 -9.01 3.50 -19.26
N ASN A 10 -8.36 4.18 -18.31
CA ASN A 10 -8.36 5.64 -18.28
C ASN A 10 -7.14 6.18 -19.04
N ARG A 11 -7.40 6.60 -20.28
CA ARG A 11 -6.46 7.27 -21.18
C ARG A 11 -5.94 8.58 -20.55
N LYS A 12 -4.62 8.71 -20.31
CA LYS A 12 -3.88 10.00 -20.45
C LYS A 12 -2.44 9.77 -20.90
N LYS A 13 -2.10 10.50 -21.97
CA LYS A 13 -0.85 10.51 -22.74
C LYS A 13 0.17 11.43 -22.05
N GLY A 14 1.43 10.98 -21.97
CA GLY A 14 2.62 11.84 -21.93
C GLY A 14 3.24 12.13 -20.55
N LYS A 15 4.58 12.08 -20.55
CA LYS A 15 5.56 12.36 -19.48
C LYS A 15 5.92 11.14 -18.62
N GLY A 16 7.17 10.70 -18.79
CA GLY A 16 7.84 9.55 -18.16
C GLY A 16 7.09 8.97 -16.97
N VAL A 17 6.29 7.94 -17.25
CA VAL A 17 5.55 7.23 -16.22
C VAL A 17 6.58 6.45 -15.43
N VAL A 18 7.06 7.04 -14.33
CA VAL A 18 7.53 6.26 -13.19
C VAL A 18 6.45 5.20 -13.03
N LYS A 19 6.78 3.93 -13.30
CA LYS A 19 5.83 2.82 -13.20
C LYS A 19 5.41 2.75 -11.74
N TYR A 20 4.40 3.53 -11.37
CA TYR A 20 3.79 3.47 -10.07
C TYR A 20 3.18 2.08 -10.01
N THR A 21 3.79 1.21 -9.22
CA THR A 21 3.31 -0.14 -9.02
C THR A 21 1.89 -0.04 -8.49
N THR A 22 0.91 -0.33 -9.33
CA THR A 22 -0.51 -0.27 -8.95
C THR A 22 -0.71 -1.22 -7.79
N TRP A 23 -1.14 -0.68 -6.64
CA TRP A 23 -1.50 -1.50 -5.49
C TRP A 23 -2.82 -2.20 -5.82
N THR A 24 -2.84 -3.54 -5.80
CA THR A 24 -4.11 -4.26 -5.95
C THR A 24 -4.96 -4.11 -4.69
N ALA A 25 -6.24 -4.46 -4.78
CA ALA A 25 -7.14 -4.43 -3.63
C ALA A 25 -6.67 -5.39 -2.52
N GLU A 26 -6.16 -6.55 -2.92
CA GLU A 26 -5.59 -7.57 -2.04
C GLU A 26 -4.36 -7.03 -1.31
N GLU A 27 -3.39 -6.48 -2.05
CA GLU A 27 -2.18 -5.90 -1.47
C GLU A 27 -2.48 -4.78 -0.47
N SER A 28 -3.50 -3.98 -0.78
CA SER A 28 -3.95 -2.88 0.07
C SER A 28 -4.61 -3.37 1.34
N ASN A 29 -5.46 -4.41 1.24
CA ASN A 29 -6.10 -5.00 2.40
C ASN A 29 -5.09 -5.68 3.32
N GLU A 30 -4.12 -6.40 2.77
CA GLU A 30 -3.04 -6.99 3.56
C GLU A 30 -2.22 -5.90 4.26
N LEU A 31 -1.84 -4.84 3.55
CA LEU A 31 -1.17 -3.70 4.18
C LEU A 31 -2.00 -3.08 5.31
N LEU A 32 -3.31 -2.91 5.11
CA LEU A 32 -4.20 -2.37 6.14
C LEU A 32 -4.27 -3.29 7.36
N LYS A 33 -4.38 -4.62 7.18
CA LYS A 33 -4.34 -5.59 8.28
C LYS A 33 -3.05 -5.48 9.08
N PHE A 34 -1.90 -5.37 8.41
CA PHE A 34 -0.61 -5.18 9.09
C PHE A 34 -0.56 -3.87 9.87
N LEU A 35 -1.12 -2.79 9.33
CA LEU A 35 -1.17 -1.50 10.03
C LEU A 35 -2.09 -1.55 11.25
N VAL A 36 -3.21 -2.27 11.19
CA VAL A 36 -4.10 -2.47 12.34
C VAL A 36 -3.44 -3.35 13.40
N ASP A 37 -2.80 -4.45 13.01
CA ASP A 37 -2.08 -5.32 13.94
C ASP A 37 -0.90 -4.60 14.61
N ALA A 38 -0.08 -3.88 13.82
CA ALA A 38 1.00 -3.06 14.34
C ALA A 38 0.50 -1.95 15.29
N ALA A 39 -0.68 -1.40 15.01
CA ALA A 39 -1.32 -0.45 15.90
C ALA A 39 -1.75 -1.07 17.23
N ASN A 40 -2.39 -2.24 17.18
CA ASN A 40 -2.81 -2.99 18.38
C ASN A 40 -1.61 -3.41 19.24
N ARG A 41 -0.46 -3.68 18.61
CA ARG A 41 0.81 -3.98 19.28
C ARG A 41 1.51 -2.74 19.87
N GLY A 42 0.95 -1.54 19.70
CA GLY A 42 1.53 -0.30 20.20
C GLY A 42 2.77 0.15 19.43
N TRP A 43 2.93 -0.24 18.16
CA TRP A 43 4.09 0.18 17.34
C TRP A 43 3.91 1.58 16.71
N ARG A 44 2.82 2.27 17.06
CA ARG A 44 2.60 3.67 16.69
C ARG A 44 3.50 4.55 17.53
N ASP A 45 4.09 5.55 16.88
CA ASP A 45 4.80 6.63 17.53
C ASP A 45 3.83 7.56 18.28
N SER A 46 4.35 8.47 19.10
CA SER A 46 3.58 9.47 19.85
C SER A 46 2.65 10.32 18.96
N ASN A 47 3.00 10.47 17.68
CA ASN A 47 2.16 11.16 16.68
C ASN A 47 1.09 10.25 16.03
N GLY A 48 0.89 9.04 16.54
CA GLY A 48 -0.04 8.05 16.00
C GLY A 48 0.38 7.41 14.67
N ALA A 49 1.56 7.79 14.14
CA ALA A 49 2.11 7.28 12.88
C ALA A 49 3.17 6.20 13.12
N PHE A 50 3.39 5.33 12.14
CA PHE A 50 4.51 4.39 12.20
C PHE A 50 5.81 5.11 11.85
N THR A 51 6.84 4.91 12.66
CA THR A 51 8.18 5.43 12.34
C THR A 51 8.72 4.74 11.08
N LYS A 52 9.60 5.45 10.36
CA LYS A 52 10.27 4.91 9.16
C LYS A 52 10.90 3.54 9.45
N ALA A 53 11.59 3.41 10.58
CA ALA A 53 12.26 2.19 10.98
C ALA A 53 11.30 1.02 11.24
N THR A 54 10.14 1.28 11.88
CA THR A 54 9.10 0.26 12.08
C THR A 54 8.53 -0.21 10.74
N ILE A 55 8.27 0.72 9.81
CA ILE A 55 7.78 0.37 8.47
C ILE A 55 8.81 -0.50 7.74
N GLU A 56 10.08 -0.09 7.72
CA GLU A 56 11.17 -0.81 7.06
C GLU A 56 11.45 -2.20 7.65
N LYS A 57 11.41 -2.34 8.98
CA LYS A 57 11.80 -3.58 9.67
C LYS A 57 10.64 -4.52 9.94
N LYS A 58 9.40 -4.03 9.99
CA LYS A 58 8.24 -4.83 10.39
C LYS A 58 7.20 -4.93 9.28
N ILE A 59 6.88 -3.82 8.61
CA ILE A 59 5.78 -3.80 7.63
C ILE A 59 6.28 -4.28 6.27
N LEU A 60 7.37 -3.70 5.75
CA LEU A 60 7.89 -4.05 4.42
C LEU A 60 8.31 -5.52 4.29
N PRO A 61 9.04 -6.14 5.24
CA PRO A 61 9.48 -7.52 5.04
C PRO A 61 8.32 -8.50 5.01
N VAL A 62 7.30 -8.28 5.86
CA VAL A 62 6.13 -9.15 5.89
C VAL A 62 5.27 -8.93 4.66
N LEU A 63 5.06 -7.68 4.25
CA LEU A 63 4.34 -7.35 3.02
C LEU A 63 5.02 -7.95 1.79
N ASN A 64 6.34 -7.86 1.72
CA ASN A 64 7.13 -8.41 0.62
C ASN A 64 7.08 -9.95 0.62
N ALA A 65 7.08 -10.58 1.79
CA ALA A 65 6.92 -12.03 1.91
C ALA A 65 5.52 -12.50 1.52
N THR A 66 4.47 -11.78 1.93
CA THR A 66 3.08 -12.12 1.61
C THR A 66 2.76 -11.92 0.13
N LEU A 67 3.25 -10.84 -0.47
CA LEU A 67 2.94 -10.47 -1.86
C LEU A 67 3.98 -10.93 -2.87
N GLY A 68 5.13 -11.43 -2.42
CA GLY A 68 6.28 -11.74 -3.27
C GLY A 68 6.85 -10.53 -4.01
N CYS A 69 6.53 -9.29 -3.57
CA CYS A 69 6.89 -8.06 -4.25
C CYS A 69 7.91 -7.27 -3.43
N GLU A 70 8.93 -6.68 -4.07
CA GLU A 70 9.86 -5.78 -3.38
C GLU A 70 9.24 -4.36 -3.27
N ARG A 71 8.54 -4.10 -2.16
CA ARG A 71 7.99 -2.77 -1.86
C ARG A 71 8.98 -1.98 -1.01
N ASN A 72 9.14 -0.71 -1.38
CA ASN A 72 9.98 0.26 -0.68
C ASN A 72 9.14 1.25 0.14
N ILE A 73 9.79 2.00 1.04
CA ILE A 73 9.13 3.04 1.85
C ILE A 73 8.44 4.11 1.00
N LEU A 74 8.97 4.42 -0.18
CA LEU A 74 8.34 5.38 -1.10
C LEU A 74 6.98 4.86 -1.58
N ASN A 75 6.90 3.58 -1.95
CA ASN A 75 5.65 2.93 -2.35
C ASN A 75 4.64 2.94 -1.19
N TYR A 76 5.10 2.63 0.02
CA TYR A 76 4.28 2.71 1.23
C TYR A 76 3.77 4.14 1.47
N LYS A 77 4.63 5.17 1.40
CA LYS A 77 4.24 6.57 1.62
C LYS A 77 3.15 7.01 0.65
N SER A 78 3.29 6.67 -0.62
CA SER A 78 2.27 6.94 -1.63
C SER A 78 0.94 6.25 -1.29
N ARG A 79 1.00 5.00 -0.81
CA ARG A 79 -0.21 4.26 -0.42
C ARG A 79 -0.84 4.78 0.87
N TRP A 80 -0.04 5.15 1.85
CA TRP A 80 -0.49 5.79 3.09
C TRP A 80 -1.18 7.12 2.83
N LYS A 81 -0.67 7.93 1.89
CA LYS A 81 -1.34 9.16 1.46
C LYS A 81 -2.72 8.87 0.85
N TRP A 82 -2.82 7.81 0.04
CA TRP A 82 -4.10 7.36 -0.50
C TRP A 82 -5.07 6.87 0.57
N PHE A 83 -4.58 6.18 1.61
CA PHE A 83 -5.42 5.75 2.74
C PHE A 83 -6.03 6.94 3.48
N LYS A 84 -5.22 7.96 3.83
CA LYS A 84 -5.68 9.17 4.53
C LYS A 84 -6.65 10.03 3.73
N ASP A 85 -6.63 9.93 2.41
CA ASP A 85 -7.56 10.67 1.55
C ASP A 85 -8.94 9.99 1.52
N ARG A 86 -9.00 8.71 1.88
CA ARG A 86 -10.19 7.87 1.77
C ARG A 86 -10.82 7.49 3.10
N TYR A 87 -10.04 7.48 4.18
CA TYR A 87 -10.44 7.18 5.56
C TYR A 87 -9.96 8.29 6.49
#